data_AF-A0A923FPZ9-F1
#
_entry.id   AF-A0A923FPZ9-F1
#
_cell.length_a   1.000
_cell.length_b   1.000
_cell.length_c   1.000
_cell.angle_alpha   90.00
_cell.angle_beta   90.00
_cell.angle_gamma   90.00
#
_symmetry.space_group_name_H-M   'P 1'
#
loop_
_entity.id
_entity.type
_entity.pdbx_description
1 polymer ?
#
loop_
_entity_poly.entity_id
_entity_poly.type
_entity_poly.pdbx_seq_one_letter_code
_entity_poly.pdbx_strand_id
1 'polypeptide(L)'
;MSFNPSIKNHLSSFDGLTQKSGVSGTHNLDAFSQAASSNGIKILGETPTSVKGITNIEYQIPAYDRAGNVIGYKAKEFTKTVYDPKVFSDQKILDLGQQAAASGYRGALSKGVTQYDATAGGVSFRVYLDKATGAVTNFHPQ
;
A
#
# COMPACT_ATOMS: atom_id res chain seq x y z
N MET A 1 -4.51 -17.91 -13.37
CA MET A 1 -4.24 -16.62 -12.70
C MET A 1 -2.73 -16.50 -12.58
N SER A 2 -2.16 -15.35 -12.94
CA SER A 2 -0.73 -15.04 -12.81
C SER A 2 -0.55 -13.80 -11.95
N PHE A 3 0.63 -13.64 -11.35
CA PHE A 3 1.00 -12.50 -10.53
C PHE A 3 2.20 -11.79 -11.11
N ASN A 4 2.19 -10.46 -11.09
CA ASN A 4 3.39 -9.68 -11.37
C ASN A 4 4.47 -10.01 -10.32
N PRO A 5 5.69 -10.43 -10.73
CA PRO A 5 6.76 -10.78 -9.79
C PRO A 5 7.24 -9.60 -8.93
N SER A 6 7.00 -8.34 -9.33
CA SER A 6 7.46 -7.16 -8.57
C SER A 6 6.59 -6.82 -7.36
N ILE A 7 5.43 -7.48 -7.18
CA ILE A 7 4.47 -7.13 -6.11
C ILE A 7 5.12 -7.13 -4.73
N LYS A 8 5.98 -8.10 -4.43
CA LYS A 8 6.65 -8.20 -3.12
C LYS A 8 7.47 -6.94 -2.80
N ASN A 9 8.15 -6.39 -3.81
CA ASN A 9 8.98 -5.20 -3.64
C ASN A 9 8.11 -3.97 -3.41
N HIS A 10 7.06 -3.78 -4.20
CA HIS A 10 6.13 -2.66 -4.02
C HIS A 10 5.39 -2.74 -2.67
N LEU A 11 5.10 -3.95 -2.19
CA LEU A 11 4.40 -4.14 -0.92
C LEU A 11 5.27 -3.78 0.29
N SER A 12 6.52 -4.23 0.33
CA SER A 12 7.38 -4.16 1.52
C SER A 12 8.36 -3.00 1.51
N SER A 13 8.98 -2.72 0.36
CA SER A 13 10.09 -1.78 0.26
C SER A 13 9.62 -0.37 -0.03
N PHE A 14 10.49 0.62 0.18
CA PHE A 14 10.25 1.97 -0.29
C PHE A 14 10.17 2.00 -1.82
N ASP A 15 9.00 2.34 -2.35
CA ASP A 15 8.73 2.32 -3.79
C ASP A 15 8.79 3.71 -4.42
N GLY A 16 8.52 4.75 -3.63
CA GLY A 16 8.71 6.12 -4.06
C GLY A 16 7.81 7.12 -3.35
N LEU A 17 8.11 8.39 -3.57
CA LEU A 17 7.37 9.53 -3.05
C LEU A 17 7.14 10.53 -4.17
N THR A 18 5.88 10.92 -4.38
CA THR A 18 5.56 11.97 -5.36
C THR A 18 4.67 13.05 -4.76
N GLN A 19 4.79 14.27 -5.30
CA GLN A 19 3.96 15.40 -4.89
C GLN A 19 2.46 15.19 -5.13
N LYS A 20 2.07 14.26 -6.01
CA LYS A 20 0.67 13.97 -6.36
C LYS A 20 0.06 12.89 -5.47
N SER A 21 0.80 11.81 -5.26
CA SER A 21 0.29 10.57 -4.68
C SER A 21 0.83 10.25 -3.29
N GLY A 22 1.78 11.03 -2.76
CA GLY A 22 2.44 10.68 -1.50
C GLY A 22 3.34 9.47 -1.68
N VAL A 23 3.42 8.64 -0.64
CA VAL A 23 4.24 7.42 -0.62
C VAL A 23 3.55 6.30 -1.39
N SER A 24 4.17 5.84 -2.47
CA SER A 24 3.78 4.64 -3.22
C SER A 24 4.31 3.38 -2.52
N GLY A 25 3.65 2.24 -2.70
CA GLY A 25 4.14 0.95 -2.18
C GLY A 25 4.39 0.97 -0.66
N THR A 26 5.51 0.49 -0.13
CA THR A 26 5.94 0.81 1.25
C THR A 26 4.89 0.53 2.35
N HIS A 27 4.25 -0.63 2.34
CA HIS A 27 3.24 -1.01 3.33
C HIS A 27 3.83 -1.72 4.57
N ASN A 28 5.12 -2.04 4.58
CA ASN A 28 5.81 -2.46 5.80
C ASN A 28 6.04 -1.23 6.70
N LEU A 29 5.66 -1.32 7.98
CA LEU A 29 5.77 -0.21 8.94
C LEU A 29 7.21 0.30 9.08
N ASP A 30 8.20 -0.58 9.20
CA ASP A 30 9.60 -0.19 9.36
C ASP A 30 10.12 0.56 8.13
N ALA A 31 9.77 0.06 6.93
CA ALA A 31 10.13 0.72 5.67
C ALA A 31 9.44 2.08 5.53
N PHE A 32 8.17 2.20 5.94
CA PHE A 32 7.45 3.46 5.94
C PHE A 32 8.07 4.46 6.92
N SER A 33 8.40 4.04 8.14
CA SER A 33 9.05 4.89 9.14
C SER A 33 10.42 5.41 8.65
N GLN A 34 11.22 4.54 8.01
CA GLN A 34 12.48 4.93 7.41
C GLN A 34 12.29 5.94 6.27
N ALA A 35 11.32 5.68 5.37
CA ALA A 35 10.99 6.59 4.29
C ALA A 35 10.48 7.94 4.83
N ALA A 36 9.68 7.93 5.90
CA ALA A 36 9.14 9.12 6.50
C ALA A 36 10.25 10.00 7.07
N SER A 37 11.17 9.41 7.84
CA SER A 37 12.34 10.11 8.39
C SER A 37 13.23 10.66 7.28
N SER A 38 13.54 9.85 6.26
CA SER A 38 14.47 10.22 5.18
C SER A 38 13.93 11.32 4.26
N ASN A 39 12.59 11.45 4.16
CA ASN A 39 11.95 12.39 3.23
C ASN A 39 11.23 13.54 3.95
N GLY A 40 11.44 13.72 5.26
CA GLY A 40 10.82 14.80 6.03
C GLY A 40 9.29 14.72 6.11
N ILE A 41 8.72 13.51 5.99
CA ILE A 41 7.27 13.29 6.09
C ILE A 41 6.81 13.61 7.52
N LYS A 42 5.72 14.37 7.63
CA LYS A 42 5.10 14.69 8.90
C LYS A 42 3.96 13.72 9.17
N ILE A 43 4.09 12.95 10.23
CA ILE A 43 2.99 12.09 10.73
C ILE A 43 1.99 12.96 11.47
N LEU A 44 0.71 12.79 11.15
CA LEU A 44 -0.41 13.49 11.78
C LEU A 44 -1.11 12.61 12.81
N GLY A 45 -1.21 11.31 12.54
CA GLY A 45 -1.84 10.36 13.44
C GLY A 45 -1.69 8.92 12.98
N GLU A 46 -1.91 8.00 13.91
CA GLU A 46 -1.89 6.55 13.67
C GLU A 46 -3.16 5.95 14.27
N THR A 47 -3.94 5.27 13.44
CA THR A 47 -5.20 4.64 13.85
C THR A 47 -5.11 3.13 13.60
N PRO A 48 -4.98 2.30 14.66
CA PRO A 48 -5.04 0.85 14.53
C PRO A 48 -6.38 0.41 13.94
N THR A 49 -6.34 -0.62 13.09
CA THR A 49 -7.58 -1.26 12.61
C THR A 49 -8.07 -2.32 13.60
N SER A 50 -9.18 -3.00 13.29
CA SER A 50 -9.63 -4.17 14.06
C SER A 50 -8.68 -5.38 13.94
N VAL A 51 -7.76 -5.37 12.96
CA VAL A 51 -6.76 -6.41 12.77
C VAL A 51 -5.46 -6.00 13.46
N LYS A 52 -5.06 -6.77 14.48
CA LYS A 52 -3.81 -6.55 15.19
C LYS A 52 -2.64 -6.52 14.19
N GLY A 53 -1.81 -5.49 14.29
CA GLY A 53 -0.64 -5.31 13.42
C GLY A 53 -0.95 -4.65 12.08
N ILE A 54 -2.18 -4.17 11.83
CA ILE A 54 -2.53 -3.32 10.67
C ILE A 54 -2.96 -1.95 11.18
N THR A 55 -2.36 -0.88 10.65
CA THR A 55 -2.56 0.51 11.12
C THR A 55 -2.67 1.46 9.94
N ASN A 56 -3.56 2.44 10.06
CA ASN A 56 -3.67 3.56 9.14
C ASN A 56 -2.85 4.74 9.65
N ILE A 57 -1.86 5.17 8.88
CA ILE A 57 -1.04 6.33 9.18
C ILE A 57 -1.50 7.50 8.33
N GLU A 58 -1.90 8.58 8.98
CA GLU A 58 -2.21 9.86 8.34
C GLU A 58 -0.95 10.74 8.35
N TYR A 59 -0.63 11.33 7.20
CA TYR A 59 0.62 12.06 7.03
C TYR A 59 0.53 13.17 5.98
N GLN A 60 1.47 14.11 6.07
CA GLN A 60 1.74 15.13 5.06
C GLN A 60 3.16 15.01 4.55
N ILE A 61 3.36 15.39 3.29
CA ILE A 61 4.68 15.39 2.64
C ILE A 61 5.16 16.84 2.48
N PRO A 62 6.49 17.09 2.46
CA PRO A 62 7.00 18.41 2.17
C PRO A 62 6.49 18.93 0.82
N ALA A 63 6.18 20.22 0.78
CA ALA A 63 5.91 20.96 -0.44
C ALA A 63 7.21 21.61 -0.92
N TYR A 64 7.44 21.59 -2.24
CA TYR A 64 8.63 22.15 -2.85
C TYR A 64 8.28 23.30 -3.80
N ASP A 65 9.13 24.32 -3.85
CA ASP A 65 9.09 25.33 -4.91
C ASP A 65 9.65 24.77 -6.24
N ARG A 66 9.71 25.61 -7.28
CA ARG A 66 10.26 25.21 -8.60
C ARG A 66 11.77 24.92 -8.58
N ALA A 67 12.50 25.43 -7.59
CA ALA A 67 13.92 25.21 -7.40
C ALA A 67 14.22 23.96 -6.54
N GLY A 68 13.19 23.33 -5.98
CA GLY A 68 13.32 22.14 -5.14
C GLY A 68 13.53 22.45 -3.65
N ASN A 69 13.31 23.70 -3.21
CA ASN A 69 13.40 24.05 -1.79
C ASN A 69 12.09 23.72 -1.07
N VAL A 70 12.20 23.25 0.18
CA VAL A 70 11.04 23.00 1.03
C VAL A 70 10.40 24.32 1.44
N ILE A 71 9.10 24.48 1.17
CA ILE A 71 8.31 25.68 1.49
C ILE A 71 7.21 25.41 2.52
N GLY A 72 7.31 24.27 3.22
CA GLY A 72 6.32 23.79 4.20
C GLY A 72 5.81 22.41 3.84
N TYR A 73 4.55 22.13 4.19
CA TYR A 73 3.88 20.86 3.92
C TYR A 73 2.73 21.04 2.94
N LYS A 74 2.43 20.00 2.15
CA LYS A 74 1.21 20.01 1.34
C LYS A 74 -0.01 20.04 2.26
N ALA A 75 -0.99 20.89 1.94
CA ALA A 75 -2.27 20.91 2.62
C ALA A 75 -3.03 19.58 2.48
N LYS A 76 -2.81 18.85 1.38
CA LYS A 76 -3.35 17.50 1.19
C LYS A 76 -2.71 16.53 2.18
N GLU A 77 -3.56 15.93 2.99
CA GLU A 77 -3.23 14.81 3.85
C GLU A 77 -3.34 13.50 3.06
N PHE A 78 -2.49 12.54 3.39
CA PHE A 78 -2.42 11.23 2.78
C PHE A 78 -2.60 10.18 3.86
N THR A 79 -3.17 9.03 3.49
CA THR A 79 -3.31 7.89 4.38
C THR A 79 -2.55 6.71 3.83
N LYS A 80 -1.84 5.98 4.70
CA LYS A 80 -1.15 4.74 4.37
C LYS A 80 -1.56 3.63 5.34
N THR A 81 -2.11 2.55 4.81
CA THR A 81 -2.31 1.32 5.57
C THR A 81 -1.00 0.55 5.61
N VAL A 82 -0.46 0.31 6.79
CA VAL A 82 0.80 -0.43 6.98
C VAL A 82 0.59 -1.66 7.86
N TYR A 83 1.45 -2.67 7.69
CA TYR A 83 1.54 -3.81 8.59
C TYR A 83 2.80 -3.74 9.45
N ASP A 84 2.69 -4.18 10.70
CA ASP A 84 3.81 -4.36 11.62
C ASP A 84 4.57 -5.66 11.26
N PRO A 85 5.84 -5.58 10.82
CA PRO A 85 6.64 -6.76 10.46
C PRO A 85 6.84 -7.76 11.62
N LYS A 86 6.66 -7.33 12.87
CA LYS A 86 6.73 -8.19 14.06
C LYS A 86 5.47 -9.04 14.24
N VAL A 87 4.36 -8.65 13.64
CA VAL A 87 3.09 -9.41 13.65
C VAL A 87 2.91 -10.18 12.34
N PHE A 88 3.19 -9.54 11.21
CA PHE A 88 3.12 -10.16 9.88
C PHE A 88 4.43 -9.95 9.13
N SER A 89 5.14 -11.04 8.79
CA SER A 89 6.28 -10.92 7.89
C SER A 89 5.84 -10.50 6.48
N ASP A 90 6.76 -9.91 5.70
CA ASP A 90 6.51 -9.53 4.30
C ASP A 90 5.97 -10.70 3.48
N GLN A 91 6.55 -11.89 3.69
CA GLN A 91 6.09 -13.11 3.00
C GLN A 91 4.67 -13.46 3.40
N LYS A 92 4.31 -13.30 4.69
CA LYS A 92 2.96 -13.59 5.16
C LYS A 92 1.92 -12.64 4.53
N ILE A 93 2.20 -11.34 4.43
CA ILE A 93 1.27 -10.40 3.77
C ILE A 93 1.19 -10.69 2.27
N LEU A 94 2.30 -11.05 1.62
CA LEU A 94 2.29 -11.47 0.22
C LEU A 94 1.38 -12.69 0.00
N ASP A 95 1.53 -13.73 0.83
CA ASP A 95 0.74 -14.96 0.74
C ASP A 95 -0.76 -14.68 0.97
N LEU A 96 -1.09 -13.84 1.97
CA LEU A 96 -2.47 -13.43 2.23
C LEU A 96 -3.05 -12.62 1.08
N GLY A 97 -2.29 -11.69 0.50
CA GLY A 97 -2.73 -10.92 -0.66
C GLY A 97 -2.97 -11.80 -1.89
N GLN A 98 -2.14 -12.82 -2.12
CA GLN A 98 -2.36 -13.82 -3.17
C GLN A 98 -3.62 -14.66 -2.92
N GLN A 99 -3.88 -15.05 -1.67
CA GLN A 99 -5.11 -15.76 -1.28
C GLN A 99 -6.36 -14.89 -1.49
N ALA A 100 -6.31 -13.62 -1.08
CA ALA A 100 -7.39 -12.65 -1.29
C ALA A 100 -7.64 -12.41 -2.79
N ALA A 101 -6.58 -12.27 -3.59
CA ALA A 101 -6.71 -12.18 -5.04
C ALA A 101 -7.39 -13.43 -5.62
N ALA A 102 -6.95 -14.63 -5.24
CA ALA A 102 -7.54 -15.88 -5.72
C ALA A 102 -9.05 -15.98 -5.42
N SER A 103 -9.49 -15.51 -4.25
CA SER A 103 -10.90 -15.63 -3.81
C SER A 103 -11.83 -14.69 -4.59
N GLY A 104 -11.40 -13.46 -4.90
CA GLY A 104 -12.20 -12.49 -5.66
C GLY A 104 -12.07 -12.59 -7.17
N TYR A 105 -11.04 -13.27 -7.69
CA TYR A 105 -10.65 -13.26 -9.10
C TYR A 105 -11.79 -13.57 -10.09
N ARG A 106 -12.48 -14.71 -9.89
CA ARG A 106 -13.54 -15.14 -10.82
C ARG A 106 -14.70 -14.15 -10.88
N GLY A 107 -15.07 -13.58 -9.72
CA GLY A 107 -16.12 -12.58 -9.62
C GLY A 107 -15.73 -11.24 -10.24
N ALA A 108 -14.45 -10.87 -10.16
CA ALA A 108 -13.93 -9.68 -10.83
C ALA A 108 -14.00 -9.81 -12.35
N LEU A 109 -13.55 -10.95 -12.90
CA LEU A 109 -13.62 -11.23 -14.33
C LEU A 109 -15.04 -11.25 -14.86
N SER A 110 -15.98 -11.88 -14.15
CA SER A 110 -17.37 -11.95 -14.60
C SER A 110 -18.06 -10.58 -14.62
N LYS A 111 -17.61 -9.66 -13.76
CA LYS A 111 -18.10 -8.27 -13.71
C LYS A 111 -17.33 -7.32 -14.65
N GLY A 112 -16.25 -7.79 -15.28
CA GLY A 112 -15.40 -6.96 -16.13
C GLY A 112 -14.66 -5.84 -15.38
N VAL A 113 -14.43 -5.99 -14.07
CA VAL A 113 -13.74 -4.99 -13.25
C VAL A 113 -12.25 -5.28 -13.14
N THR A 114 -11.42 -4.23 -13.12
CA THR A 114 -9.96 -4.33 -13.01
C THR A 114 -9.45 -4.11 -11.58
N GLN A 115 -10.35 -3.94 -10.62
CA GLN A 115 -10.02 -3.79 -9.21
C GLN A 115 -11.16 -4.33 -8.35
N TYR A 116 -10.82 -4.92 -7.22
CA TYR A 116 -11.78 -5.44 -6.25
C TYR A 116 -11.15 -5.54 -4.87
N ASP A 117 -12.00 -5.62 -3.86
CA ASP A 117 -11.59 -5.84 -2.48
C ASP A 117 -11.85 -7.29 -2.10
N ALA A 118 -10.91 -7.88 -1.36
CA ALA A 118 -11.01 -9.24 -0.86
C ALA A 118 -10.23 -9.38 0.44
N THR A 119 -10.65 -10.33 1.29
CA THR A 119 -10.06 -10.53 2.61
C THR A 119 -9.46 -11.93 2.72
N ALA A 120 -8.28 -12.03 3.35
CA ALA A 120 -7.66 -13.30 3.70
C ALA A 120 -6.93 -13.17 5.04
N GLY A 121 -7.07 -14.16 5.92
CA GLY A 121 -6.44 -14.13 7.24
C GLY A 121 -6.85 -12.93 8.11
N GLY A 122 -8.06 -12.39 7.89
CA GLY A 122 -8.57 -11.20 8.56
C GLY A 122 -8.12 -9.87 7.94
N VAL A 123 -7.10 -9.85 7.09
CA VAL A 123 -6.60 -8.63 6.43
C VAL A 123 -7.36 -8.40 5.12
N SER A 124 -7.92 -7.21 4.95
CA SER A 124 -8.55 -6.77 3.70
C SER A 124 -7.51 -6.20 2.74
N PHE A 125 -7.61 -6.56 1.47
CA PHE A 125 -6.72 -6.13 0.40
C PHE A 125 -7.51 -5.49 -0.73
N ARG A 126 -6.96 -4.41 -1.29
CA ARG A 126 -7.32 -3.93 -2.62
C ARG A 126 -6.47 -4.68 -3.64
N VAL A 127 -7.10 -5.36 -4.59
CA VAL A 127 -6.44 -6.12 -5.65
C VAL A 127 -6.64 -5.44 -6.99
N TYR A 128 -5.60 -5.42 -7.82
CA TYR A 128 -5.59 -4.81 -9.15
C TYR A 128 -5.29 -5.87 -10.21
N LEU A 129 -6.04 -5.81 -11.31
CA LEU A 129 -5.90 -6.68 -12.48
C LEU A 129 -5.49 -5.88 -13.71
N ASP A 130 -4.66 -6.49 -14.54
CA ASP A 130 -4.44 -6.02 -15.90
C ASP A 130 -5.69 -6.25 -16.75
N LYS A 131 -6.11 -5.23 -17.50
CA LYS A 131 -7.36 -5.27 -18.27
C LYS A 131 -7.31 -6.24 -19.45
N ALA A 132 -6.13 -6.40 -20.08
CA ALA A 132 -5.99 -7.19 -21.29
C ALA A 132 -5.79 -8.68 -20.99
N THR A 133 -4.97 -8.97 -19.99
CA THR A 133 -4.50 -10.33 -19.66
C THR A 133 -5.23 -10.94 -18.46
N GLY A 134 -5.85 -10.11 -17.61
CA GLY A 134 -6.38 -10.53 -16.31
C GLY A 134 -5.28 -10.86 -15.29
N ALA A 135 -4.00 -10.63 -15.57
CA ALA A 135 -2.94 -10.85 -14.58
C ALA A 135 -3.13 -9.96 -13.35
N VAL A 136 -2.84 -10.48 -12.14
CA VAL A 136 -2.83 -9.67 -10.93
C VAL A 136 -1.59 -8.78 -10.97
N THR A 137 -1.78 -7.46 -11.12
CA THR A 137 -0.70 -6.49 -11.29
C THR A 137 -0.18 -5.98 -9.96
N ASN A 138 -1.06 -5.84 -8.96
CA ASN A 138 -0.71 -5.40 -7.62
C ASN A 138 -1.79 -5.78 -6.59
N PHE A 139 -1.44 -5.75 -5.32
CA PHE A 139 -2.36 -5.70 -4.20
C PHE A 139 -1.70 -5.07 -2.98
N HIS A 140 -2.50 -4.48 -2.09
CA HIS A 140 -2.02 -3.96 -0.81
C HIS A 140 -3.12 -3.99 0.26
N PRO A 141 -2.74 -3.99 1.56
CA PRO A 141 -3.70 -3.86 2.66
C PRO A 141 -4.56 -2.58 2.54
N GLN A 142 -5.83 -2.67 2.94
CA GLN A 142 -6.76 -1.54 3.08
C GLN A 142 -6.81 -1.01 4.51
#